data_AF-A0A6J4X567-F1
#
_entry.id   AF-A0A6J4X567-F1
#
_cell.length_a   1.000
_cell.length_b   1.000
_cell.length_c   1.000
_cell.angle_alpha   90.00
_cell.angle_beta   90.00
_cell.angle_gamma   90.00
#
_symmetry.space_group_name_H-M   'P 1'
#
loop_
_entity.id
_entity.type
_entity.pdbx_description
1 polymer ?
#
loop_
_entity_poly.entity_id
_entity_poly.type
_entity_poly.pdbx_seq_one_letter_code
_entity_poly.pdbx_strand_id
1 'polypeptide(L)'
;MANIEKIQGGALLQLFTELQMDEIPLKMLLTHGGEIHLRCITDIRKRKKTIRFLVHSAEDYRKLSQEADQSRLRFEFSDKENIKYVFETNTWEFSRKMIQVRFPDFVHRYQRRKLFRLEAPHGTRLYFTVNDKRYKLLVINISLGGTLGVLVSLTQQMEQELKPYNSKMLENAELIFPSKDHKKAGSTVNIKRCQIKRQERNPITNKFECAIEFKEVSEADRKNFANLFYMWQRDYLRKRRFMRA
;
A
#
# COMPACT_ATOMS: atom_id res chain seq x y z
N MET A 1 5.12 -7.71 -11.80
CA MET A 1 3.77 -7.70 -12.41
C MET A 1 2.74 -7.79 -11.30
N ALA A 2 1.84 -6.79 -11.24
CA ALA A 2 0.71 -6.79 -10.30
C ALA A 2 -0.25 -7.92 -10.67
N ASN A 3 -0.79 -8.64 -9.69
CA ASN A 3 -1.89 -9.56 -9.97
C ASN A 3 -3.16 -8.71 -10.13
N ILE A 4 -3.81 -8.82 -11.30
CA ILE A 4 -5.04 -8.09 -11.60
C ILE A 4 -6.18 -9.10 -11.55
N GLU A 5 -6.98 -8.99 -10.51
CA GLU A 5 -8.18 -9.81 -10.33
C GLU A 5 -9.40 -9.05 -10.84
N LYS A 6 -10.32 -9.75 -11.52
CA LYS A 6 -11.59 -9.18 -11.99
C LYS A 6 -12.72 -9.64 -11.07
N ILE A 7 -13.32 -8.70 -10.34
CA ILE A 7 -14.44 -8.93 -9.43
C ILE A 7 -15.74 -8.60 -10.17
N GLN A 8 -16.71 -9.51 -10.17
CA GLN A 8 -17.99 -9.39 -10.88
C GLN A 8 -19.11 -10.15 -10.16
N GLY A 9 -20.36 -9.92 -10.55
CA GLY A 9 -21.52 -10.65 -10.01
C GLY A 9 -21.77 -10.37 -8.52
N GLY A 10 -22.13 -11.39 -7.74
CA GLY A 10 -22.46 -11.25 -6.31
C GLY A 10 -21.33 -10.66 -5.46
N ALA A 11 -20.08 -11.03 -5.76
CA ALA A 11 -18.89 -10.51 -5.07
C ALA A 11 -18.73 -8.98 -5.24
N LEU A 12 -19.21 -8.43 -6.35
CA LEU A 12 -19.18 -6.99 -6.60
C LEU A 12 -20.13 -6.22 -5.68
N LEU A 13 -21.33 -6.77 -5.44
CA LEU A 13 -22.29 -6.15 -4.53
C LEU A 13 -21.77 -6.17 -3.09
N GLN A 14 -21.15 -7.28 -2.68
CA GLN A 14 -20.50 -7.38 -1.38
C GLN A 14 -19.40 -6.34 -1.23
N LEU A 15 -18.49 -6.23 -2.21
CA LEU A 15 -17.41 -5.23 -2.20
C LEU A 15 -17.94 -3.80 -1.99
N PHE A 16 -18.96 -3.38 -2.75
CA PHE A 16 -19.52 -2.03 -2.60
C PHE A 16 -20.24 -1.83 -1.26
N THR A 17 -20.85 -2.88 -0.71
CA THR A 17 -21.45 -2.84 0.63
C THR A 17 -20.38 -2.65 1.70
N GLU A 18 -19.25 -3.35 1.58
CA GLU A 18 -18.09 -3.16 2.45
C GLU A 18 -17.52 -1.75 2.34
N LEU A 19 -17.39 -1.20 1.12
CA LEU A 19 -16.95 0.19 0.91
C LEU A 19 -17.86 1.22 1.56
N GLN A 20 -19.18 0.98 1.53
CA GLN A 20 -20.16 1.82 2.21
C GLN A 20 -20.01 1.73 3.72
N MET A 21 -19.92 0.52 4.28
CA MET A 21 -19.77 0.29 5.73
C MET A 21 -18.46 0.86 6.29
N ASP A 22 -17.39 0.76 5.51
CA ASP A 22 -16.05 1.21 5.88
C ASP A 22 -15.79 2.70 5.55
N GLU A 23 -16.80 3.40 5.03
CA GLU A 23 -16.74 4.81 4.62
C GLU A 23 -15.54 5.12 3.71
N ILE A 24 -15.20 4.19 2.81
CA ILE A 24 -14.02 4.32 1.96
C ILE A 24 -14.25 5.41 0.90
N PRO A 25 -13.35 6.41 0.76
CA PRO A 25 -13.45 7.43 -0.26
C PRO A 25 -13.16 6.90 -1.66
N LEU A 26 -13.85 7.48 -2.64
CA LEU A 26 -13.65 7.18 -4.05
C LEU A 26 -12.97 8.38 -4.72
N LYS A 27 -12.14 8.08 -5.71
CA LYS A 27 -11.60 9.07 -6.64
C LYS A 27 -12.23 8.86 -7.99
N MET A 28 -12.67 9.94 -8.61
CA MET A 28 -13.13 9.94 -9.99
C MET A 28 -12.05 10.58 -10.87
N LEU A 29 -11.65 9.88 -11.92
CA LEU A 29 -10.65 10.35 -12.87
C LEU A 29 -11.34 10.94 -14.09
N LEU A 30 -10.96 12.18 -14.43
CA LEU A 30 -11.42 12.90 -15.60
C LEU A 30 -10.50 12.62 -16.79
N THR A 31 -11.06 12.69 -18.00
CA THR A 31 -10.36 12.42 -19.27
C THR A 31 -9.17 13.34 -19.52
N HIS A 32 -9.19 14.58 -19.02
CA HIS A 32 -8.11 15.55 -19.16
C HIS A 32 -7.06 15.49 -18.02
N GLY A 33 -7.08 14.42 -17.22
CA GLY A 33 -6.08 14.20 -16.16
C GLY A 33 -6.40 14.86 -14.82
N GLY A 34 -7.56 15.51 -14.68
CA GLY A 34 -8.08 15.95 -13.38
C GLY A 34 -8.57 14.78 -12.52
N GLU A 35 -8.52 14.93 -11.20
CA GLU A 35 -9.14 13.99 -10.26
C GLU A 35 -10.09 14.71 -9.31
N ILE A 36 -11.25 14.10 -9.06
CA ILE A 36 -12.25 14.59 -8.12
C ILE A 36 -12.36 13.61 -6.97
N HIS A 37 -12.17 14.13 -5.76
CA HIS A 37 -12.28 13.36 -4.53
C HIS A 37 -13.74 13.29 -4.09
N LEU A 38 -14.27 12.07 -4.04
CA LEU A 38 -15.61 11.77 -3.59
C LEU A 38 -15.55 11.17 -2.19
N ARG A 39 -16.55 11.48 -1.37
CA ARG A 39 -16.45 11.25 0.08
C ARG A 39 -16.55 9.78 0.48
N CYS A 40 -17.68 9.15 0.23
CA CYS A 40 -17.94 7.73 0.44
C CYS A 40 -19.27 7.36 -0.24
N ILE A 41 -19.52 6.07 -0.44
CA ILE A 41 -20.82 5.60 -0.89
C ILE A 41 -21.82 5.84 0.24
N THR A 42 -22.85 6.61 -0.05
CA THR A 42 -23.91 6.96 0.91
C THR A 42 -25.07 5.98 0.85
N ASP A 43 -25.34 5.40 -0.31
CA ASP A 43 -26.47 4.50 -0.53
C ASP A 43 -26.24 3.60 -1.76
N ILE A 44 -26.81 2.40 -1.73
CA ILE A 44 -26.82 1.44 -2.84
C ILE A 44 -28.27 1.07 -3.13
N ARG A 45 -28.79 1.52 -4.26
CA ARG A 45 -30.19 1.37 -4.65
C ARG A 45 -30.34 0.35 -5.75
N LYS A 46 -31.24 -0.61 -5.53
CA LYS A 46 -31.72 -1.53 -6.56
C LYS A 46 -33.09 -1.05 -7.05
N ARG A 47 -33.17 -0.61 -8.31
CA ARG A 47 -34.44 -0.31 -8.98
C ARG A 47 -34.57 -1.17 -10.23
N LYS A 48 -35.63 -1.98 -10.29
CA LYS A 48 -35.83 -2.99 -11.35
C LYS A 48 -34.59 -3.91 -11.48
N LYS A 49 -34.00 -4.01 -12.67
CA LYS A 49 -32.79 -4.79 -12.98
C LYS A 49 -31.49 -3.98 -12.90
N THR A 50 -31.53 -2.73 -12.42
CA THR A 50 -30.34 -1.87 -12.38
C THR A 50 -30.00 -1.51 -10.95
N ILE A 51 -28.76 -1.74 -10.58
CA ILE A 51 -28.19 -1.29 -9.31
C ILE A 51 -27.46 0.03 -9.58
N ARG A 52 -27.66 1.01 -8.70
CA ARG A 52 -26.97 2.30 -8.72
C ARG A 52 -26.46 2.59 -7.32
N PHE A 53 -25.33 3.27 -7.21
CA PHE A 53 -24.81 3.75 -5.94
C PHE A 53 -24.74 5.28 -5.94
N LEU A 54 -24.85 5.87 -4.75
CA LEU A 54 -24.83 7.31 -4.54
C LEU A 54 -23.55 7.69 -3.80
N VAL A 55 -22.83 8.68 -4.31
CA VAL A 55 -21.61 9.20 -3.68
C VAL A 55 -21.72 10.72 -3.52
N HIS A 56 -21.30 11.21 -2.37
CA HIS A 56 -21.26 12.66 -2.13
C HIS A 56 -20.03 13.28 -2.82
N SER A 57 -20.25 14.38 -3.54
CA SER A 57 -19.18 15.24 -4.09
C SER A 57 -19.16 16.57 -3.36
N ALA A 58 -17.97 17.00 -2.93
CA ALA A 58 -17.76 18.35 -2.39
C ALA A 58 -17.62 19.40 -3.50
N GLU A 59 -17.36 18.97 -4.75
CA GLU A 59 -17.17 19.86 -5.88
C GLU A 59 -18.47 20.22 -6.57
N ASP A 60 -18.56 21.47 -7.03
CA ASP A 60 -19.71 22.01 -7.75
C ASP A 60 -19.87 21.35 -9.11
N TYR A 61 -21.11 20.94 -9.40
CA TYR A 61 -21.55 20.34 -10.66
C TYR A 61 -21.05 21.02 -11.93
N ARG A 62 -20.85 22.34 -11.90
CA ARG A 62 -20.49 23.13 -13.09
C ARG A 62 -19.10 22.78 -13.61
N LYS A 63 -18.14 22.48 -12.72
CA LYS A 63 -16.80 22.03 -13.10
C LYS A 63 -16.86 20.63 -13.72
N LEU A 64 -17.63 19.75 -13.08
CA LEU A 64 -17.90 18.40 -13.55
C LEU A 64 -18.51 18.38 -14.95
N SER A 65 -19.54 19.19 -15.21
CA SER A 65 -20.26 19.18 -16.50
C SER A 65 -19.48 19.76 -17.68
N GLN A 66 -18.50 20.64 -17.44
CA GLN A 66 -17.69 21.26 -18.49
C GLN A 66 -16.49 20.38 -18.89
N GLU A 67 -15.96 19.60 -17.96
CA GLU A 67 -14.82 18.69 -18.18
C GLU A 67 -15.26 17.25 -18.51
N ALA A 68 -16.56 16.98 -18.37
CA ALA A 68 -17.18 15.68 -18.60
C ALA A 68 -17.60 15.46 -20.06
N ASP A 69 -16.64 15.31 -20.97
CA ASP A 69 -16.92 14.74 -22.30
C ASP A 69 -17.11 13.20 -22.17
N GLN A 70 -18.19 12.79 -21.50
CA GLN A 70 -18.23 11.52 -20.76
C GLN A 70 -19.13 10.45 -21.36
N SER A 71 -18.58 9.69 -22.31
CA SER A 71 -19.10 8.35 -22.62
C SER A 71 -18.72 7.30 -21.56
N ARG A 72 -17.62 7.54 -20.81
CA ARG A 72 -17.13 6.65 -19.74
C ARG A 72 -16.44 7.43 -18.61
N LEU A 73 -16.83 7.11 -17.39
CA LEU A 73 -16.18 7.56 -16.17
C LEU A 73 -15.34 6.46 -15.57
N ARG A 74 -14.15 6.82 -15.08
CA ARG A 74 -13.25 5.93 -14.37
C ARG A 74 -13.17 6.31 -12.90
N PHE A 75 -13.26 5.29 -12.05
CA PHE A 75 -13.22 5.44 -10.61
C PHE A 75 -12.08 4.61 -10.02
N GLU A 76 -11.48 5.11 -8.96
CA GLU A 76 -10.44 4.42 -8.18
C GLU A 76 -10.74 4.53 -6.69
N PHE A 77 -10.43 3.48 -5.94
CA PHE A 77 -10.42 3.54 -4.48
C PHE A 77 -9.34 2.61 -3.94
N SER A 78 -9.07 2.71 -2.64
CA SER A 78 -8.18 1.79 -1.94
C SER A 78 -8.84 1.33 -0.66
N ASP A 79 -8.82 0.02 -0.42
CA ASP A 79 -9.35 -0.56 0.82
C ASP A 79 -8.46 -0.22 2.03
N LYS A 80 -8.84 -0.70 3.21
CA LYS A 80 -8.06 -0.54 4.46
C LYS A 80 -6.64 -1.13 4.37
N GLU A 81 -6.39 -2.07 3.46
CA GLU A 81 -5.08 -2.67 3.21
C GLU A 81 -4.27 -1.92 2.14
N ASN A 82 -4.78 -0.77 1.66
CA ASN A 82 -4.23 0.01 0.54
C ASN A 82 -4.10 -0.79 -0.75
N ILE A 83 -4.99 -1.77 -0.98
CA ILE A 83 -5.11 -2.46 -2.25
C ILE A 83 -5.91 -1.56 -3.18
N LYS A 84 -5.36 -1.29 -4.37
CA LYS A 84 -5.98 -0.39 -5.34
C LYS A 84 -7.05 -1.12 -6.14
N TYR A 85 -8.21 -0.50 -6.27
CA TYR A 85 -9.32 -0.97 -7.11
C TYR A 85 -9.64 0.08 -8.16
N VAL A 86 -10.03 -0.36 -9.35
CA VAL A 86 -10.42 0.51 -10.47
C VAL A 86 -11.63 -0.06 -11.17
N PHE A 87 -12.58 0.78 -11.54
CA PHE A 87 -13.69 0.40 -12.42
C PHE A 87 -14.09 1.54 -13.34
N GLU A 88 -14.84 1.19 -14.38
CA GLU A 88 -15.40 2.14 -15.33
C GLU A 88 -16.91 1.96 -15.41
N THR A 89 -17.62 3.05 -15.69
CA THR A 89 -19.06 3.06 -15.90
C THR A 89 -19.42 4.10 -16.95
N ASN A 90 -20.44 3.80 -17.75
CA ASN A 90 -20.91 4.66 -18.84
C ASN A 90 -22.18 5.43 -18.48
N THR A 91 -22.76 5.17 -17.30
CA THR A 91 -24.03 5.77 -16.91
C THR A 91 -23.89 6.39 -15.53
N TRP A 92 -24.03 7.70 -15.49
CA TRP A 92 -24.00 8.48 -14.27
C TRP A 92 -24.92 9.69 -14.41
N GLU A 93 -25.44 10.15 -13.29
CA GLU A 93 -26.33 11.31 -13.18
C GLU A 93 -25.87 12.11 -11.97
N PHE A 94 -25.77 13.43 -12.12
CA PHE A 94 -25.48 14.30 -10.99
C PHE A 94 -26.75 15.01 -10.54
N SER A 95 -27.02 15.00 -9.25
CA SER A 95 -28.14 15.73 -8.66
C SER A 95 -27.70 16.43 -7.38
N ARG A 96 -27.73 17.75 -7.39
CA ARG A 96 -27.35 18.66 -6.30
C ARG A 96 -25.90 18.53 -5.83
N LYS A 97 -25.60 17.55 -4.98
CA LYS A 97 -24.27 17.24 -4.40
C LYS A 97 -24.00 15.73 -4.40
N MET A 98 -24.85 14.98 -5.09
CA MET A 98 -24.77 13.53 -5.17
C MET A 98 -24.49 13.13 -6.60
N ILE A 99 -23.53 12.22 -6.76
CA ILE A 99 -23.28 11.51 -8.01
C ILE A 99 -23.99 10.17 -7.89
N GLN A 100 -24.94 9.94 -8.78
CA GLN A 100 -25.62 8.68 -8.94
C GLN A 100 -24.96 7.92 -10.07
N VAL A 101 -24.38 6.77 -9.75
CA VAL A 101 -23.55 6.02 -10.69
C VAL A 101 -24.16 4.64 -10.85
N ARG A 102 -24.30 4.18 -12.10
CA ARG A 102 -24.69 2.79 -12.37
C ARG A 102 -23.58 1.86 -11.90
N PHE A 103 -23.99 0.77 -11.25
CA PHE A 103 -23.06 -0.29 -10.85
C PHE A 103 -22.22 -0.74 -12.05
N PRO A 104 -20.90 -0.86 -11.89
CA PRO A 104 -20.05 -1.33 -12.96
C PRO A 104 -20.32 -2.80 -13.26
N ASP A 105 -19.95 -3.27 -14.45
CA ASP A 105 -20.03 -4.70 -14.78
C ASP A 105 -18.97 -5.50 -14.02
N PHE A 106 -17.83 -4.87 -13.72
CA PHE A 106 -16.74 -5.45 -12.95
C PHE A 106 -15.84 -4.37 -12.32
N VAL A 107 -15.08 -4.77 -11.32
CA VAL A 107 -13.98 -3.99 -10.73
C VAL A 107 -12.68 -4.75 -10.88
N HIS A 108 -11.62 -4.06 -11.29
CA HIS A 108 -10.27 -4.56 -11.27
C HIS A 108 -9.62 -4.32 -9.92
N ARG A 109 -9.18 -5.39 -9.25
CA ARG A 109 -8.39 -5.34 -8.03
C ARG A 109 -6.91 -5.54 -8.37
N TYR A 110 -6.10 -4.52 -8.07
CA TYR A 110 -4.66 -4.50 -8.35
C TYR A 110 -3.88 -4.88 -7.10
N GLN A 111 -3.66 -6.18 -6.89
CA GLN A 111 -2.79 -6.64 -5.82
C GLN A 111 -1.34 -6.60 -6.29
N ARG A 112 -0.65 -5.49 -5.97
CA ARG A 112 0.75 -5.27 -6.38
C ARG A 112 1.75 -6.07 -5.55
N ARG A 113 1.41 -6.40 -4.30
CA ARG A 113 2.32 -7.09 -3.37
C ARG A 113 2.13 -8.61 -3.49
N LYS A 114 3.16 -9.31 -3.94
CA LYS A 114 3.20 -10.78 -3.99
C LYS A 114 3.54 -11.42 -2.65
N LEU A 115 4.22 -10.68 -1.77
CA LEU A 115 4.71 -11.17 -0.48
C LEU A 115 4.04 -10.41 0.65
N PHE A 116 3.52 -11.17 1.61
CA PHE A 116 2.92 -10.65 2.82
C PHE A 116 3.93 -9.85 3.64
N ARG A 117 3.47 -8.80 4.33
CA ARG A 117 4.29 -7.97 5.21
C ARG A 117 3.85 -8.13 6.64
N LEU A 118 4.81 -8.18 7.55
CA LEU A 118 4.59 -8.15 8.99
C LEU A 118 5.25 -6.90 9.56
N GLU A 119 4.68 -6.35 10.63
CA GLU A 119 5.42 -5.44 11.49
C GLU A 119 6.68 -6.16 11.99
N ALA A 120 7.82 -5.48 11.90
CA ALA A 120 9.07 -6.09 12.31
C ALA A 120 9.17 -6.13 13.84
N PRO A 121 9.83 -7.14 14.42
CA PRO A 121 10.13 -7.15 15.84
C PRO A 121 10.82 -5.85 16.28
N HIS A 122 10.40 -5.30 17.42
CA HIS A 122 10.93 -4.04 17.93
C HIS A 122 12.46 -4.09 18.07
N GLY A 123 13.16 -3.17 17.41
CA GLY A 123 14.62 -3.13 17.40
C GLY A 123 15.27 -3.80 16.19
N THR A 124 14.48 -4.36 15.25
CA THR A 124 14.97 -4.83 13.95
C THR A 124 15.60 -3.67 13.17
N ARG A 125 16.79 -3.90 12.62
CA ARG A 125 17.59 -2.88 11.94
C ARG A 125 18.08 -3.38 10.60
N LEU A 126 18.11 -2.51 9.60
CA LEU A 126 18.82 -2.76 8.35
C LEU A 126 20.01 -1.82 8.26
N TYR A 127 21.19 -2.36 7.97
CA TYR A 127 22.38 -1.59 7.66
C TYR A 127 22.73 -1.74 6.17
N PHE A 128 23.15 -0.66 5.54
CA PHE A 128 23.65 -0.67 4.17
C PHE A 128 24.66 0.46 4.00
N THR A 129 25.51 0.36 2.98
CA THR A 129 26.58 1.35 2.75
C THR A 129 26.34 2.10 1.45
N VAL A 130 26.55 3.42 1.49
CA VAL A 130 26.52 4.31 0.32
C VAL A 130 27.71 5.25 0.44
N ASN A 131 28.58 5.31 -0.58
CA ASN A 131 29.81 6.12 -0.58
C ASN A 131 30.62 5.94 0.72
N ASP A 132 30.90 4.68 1.05
CA ASP A 132 31.65 4.26 2.26
C ASP A 132 31.03 4.67 3.61
N LYS A 133 29.83 5.26 3.58
CA LYS A 133 29.08 5.66 4.76
C LYS A 133 28.02 4.61 5.09
N ARG A 134 28.04 4.13 6.32
CA ARG A 134 27.09 3.13 6.81
C ARG A 134 25.81 3.80 7.30
N TYR A 135 24.71 3.44 6.68
CA TYR A 135 23.37 3.89 7.01
C TYR A 135 22.64 2.85 7.85
N LYS A 136 21.75 3.31 8.72
CA LYS A 136 20.93 2.49 9.61
C LYS A 136 19.46 2.84 9.46
N LEU A 137 18.65 1.84 9.14
CA LEU A 137 17.20 1.92 9.22
C LEU A 137 16.70 1.20 10.47
N LEU A 138 15.78 1.82 11.19
CA LEU A 138 14.89 1.11 12.10
C LEU A 138 13.74 0.55 11.26
N VAL A 139 13.60 -0.77 11.22
CA VAL A 139 12.62 -1.42 10.35
C VAL A 139 11.23 -1.31 10.96
N ILE A 140 10.28 -0.81 10.17
CA ILE A 140 8.85 -0.74 10.50
C ILE A 140 8.16 -2.05 10.13
N ASN A 141 8.28 -2.46 8.87
CA ASN A 141 7.69 -3.70 8.38
C ASN A 141 8.62 -4.40 7.39
N ILE A 142 8.38 -5.70 7.24
CA ILE A 142 9.21 -6.59 6.46
C ILE A 142 8.39 -7.62 5.70
N SER A 143 8.84 -7.99 4.50
CA SER A 143 8.48 -9.22 3.80
C SER A 143 9.74 -9.98 3.39
N LEU A 144 9.58 -11.18 2.86
CA LEU A 144 10.70 -11.94 2.29
C LEU A 144 11.42 -11.24 1.12
N GLY A 145 10.81 -10.21 0.53
CA GLY A 145 11.36 -9.49 -0.63
C GLY A 145 11.75 -8.05 -0.34
N GLY A 146 11.67 -7.59 0.91
CA GLY A 146 12.06 -6.21 1.22
C GLY A 146 11.54 -5.70 2.55
N THR A 147 11.86 -4.45 2.84
CA THR A 147 11.54 -3.79 4.09
C THR A 147 11.16 -2.33 3.90
N LEU A 148 10.33 -1.82 4.80
CA LEU A 148 10.16 -0.39 5.02
C LEU A 148 10.80 -0.05 6.36
N GLY A 149 11.64 0.98 6.39
CA GLY A 149 12.25 1.46 7.62
C GLY A 149 12.44 2.96 7.65
N VAL A 150 12.68 3.48 8.85
CA VAL A 150 13.00 4.89 9.10
C VAL A 150 14.50 5.05 9.26
N LEU A 151 15.09 6.05 8.61
CA LEU A 151 16.50 6.34 8.80
C LEU A 151 16.78 6.88 10.21
N VAL A 152 17.72 6.24 10.90
CA VAL A 152 18.19 6.66 12.23
C VAL A 152 19.27 7.72 12.04
N SER A 153 19.18 8.80 12.83
CA SER A 153 20.18 9.88 12.86
C SER A 153 20.38 10.58 11.51
N LEU A 154 19.30 10.89 10.81
CA LEU A 154 19.33 11.63 9.55
C LEU A 154 19.76 13.08 9.77
N THR A 155 20.86 13.49 9.13
CA THR A 155 21.12 14.91 8.85
C THR A 155 20.56 15.27 7.48
N GLN A 156 20.26 16.55 7.24
CA GLN A 156 19.78 17.00 5.92
C GLN A 156 20.77 16.66 4.80
N GLN A 157 22.07 16.69 5.09
CA GLN A 157 23.13 16.24 4.18
C GLN A 157 23.00 14.75 3.82
N MET A 158 22.80 13.88 4.82
CA MET A 158 22.58 12.44 4.60
C MET A 158 21.35 12.16 3.73
N GLU A 159 20.30 12.97 3.87
CA GLU A 159 19.12 12.86 3.01
C GLU A 159 19.46 13.15 1.54
N GLN A 160 20.18 14.25 1.30
CA GLN A 160 20.57 14.65 -0.05
C GLN A 160 21.55 13.65 -0.68
N GLU A 161 22.43 13.05 0.11
CA GLU A 161 23.33 11.98 -0.32
C GLU A 161 22.58 10.71 -0.76
N LEU A 162 21.47 10.37 -0.10
CA LEU A 162 20.68 9.17 -0.41
C LEU A 162 19.72 9.33 -1.59
N LYS A 163 19.20 10.54 -1.85
CA LYS A 163 18.22 10.79 -2.92
C LYS A 163 18.64 10.24 -4.30
N PRO A 164 19.90 10.40 -4.75
CA PRO A 164 20.37 9.85 -6.04
C PRO A 164 20.40 8.32 -6.12
N TYR A 165 20.24 7.61 -5.00
CA TYR A 165 20.29 6.14 -4.94
C TYR A 165 18.92 5.49 -5.10
N ASN A 166 17.86 6.27 -5.36
CA ASN A 166 16.61 5.71 -5.83
C ASN A 166 16.84 4.87 -7.07
N SER A 167 16.37 3.62 -7.02
CA SER A 167 16.57 2.61 -8.04
C SER A 167 18.02 2.20 -8.33
N LYS A 168 19.03 2.64 -7.57
CA LYS A 168 20.39 2.09 -7.67
C LYS A 168 20.52 0.80 -6.88
N MET A 169 21.33 -0.13 -7.41
CA MET A 169 21.67 -1.34 -6.69
C MET A 169 22.64 -1.01 -5.56
N LEU A 170 22.37 -1.56 -4.39
CA LEU A 170 23.22 -1.50 -3.21
C LEU A 170 23.65 -2.92 -2.87
N GLU A 171 24.88 -3.06 -2.42
CA GLU A 171 25.47 -4.35 -2.10
C GLU A 171 25.65 -4.53 -0.60
N ASN A 172 25.67 -5.79 -0.17
CA ASN A 172 26.07 -6.21 1.17
C ASN A 172 25.32 -5.47 2.30
N ALA A 173 24.00 -5.48 2.22
CA ALA A 173 23.15 -4.99 3.30
C ALA A 173 22.96 -6.07 4.38
N GLU A 174 22.91 -5.66 5.64
CA GLU A 174 22.76 -6.54 6.79
C GLU A 174 21.44 -6.26 7.49
N LEU A 175 20.57 -7.26 7.51
CA LEU A 175 19.31 -7.19 8.24
C LEU A 175 19.44 -7.93 9.57
N ILE A 176 19.34 -7.18 10.66
CA ILE A 176 19.57 -7.67 12.01
C ILE A 176 18.26 -7.71 12.79
N PHE A 177 17.91 -8.89 13.27
CA PHE A 177 16.77 -9.13 14.12
C PHE A 177 17.20 -9.24 15.58
N PRO A 178 16.48 -8.60 16.50
CA PRO A 178 16.80 -8.66 17.92
C PRO A 178 16.55 -10.07 18.47
N SER A 179 17.42 -10.50 19.39
CA SER A 179 17.16 -11.68 20.22
C SER A 179 16.13 -11.35 21.31
N LYS A 180 15.27 -12.33 21.66
CA LYS A 180 14.40 -12.23 22.85
C LYS A 180 15.21 -12.31 24.15
N ASP A 181 16.38 -12.94 24.10
CA ASP A 181 17.35 -13.02 25.19
C ASP A 181 18.42 -11.95 24.98
N HIS A 182 18.47 -10.97 25.88
CA HIS A 182 19.42 -9.86 25.84
C HIS A 182 20.89 -10.32 25.93
N LYS A 183 21.16 -11.55 26.37
CA LYS A 183 22.51 -12.13 26.45
C LYS A 183 22.93 -12.84 25.15
N LYS A 184 22.02 -13.03 24.19
CA LYS A 184 22.32 -13.67 22.90
C LYS A 184 22.38 -12.64 21.79
N ALA A 185 23.35 -12.83 20.89
CA ALA A 185 23.39 -12.07 19.65
C ALA A 185 22.10 -12.28 18.85
N GLY A 186 21.62 -11.20 18.24
CA GLY A 186 20.49 -11.27 17.32
C GLY A 186 20.79 -12.13 16.09
N SER A 187 19.77 -12.41 15.29
CA SER A 187 19.96 -13.11 14.01
C SER A 187 20.26 -12.09 12.91
N THR A 188 21.30 -12.35 12.10
CA THR A 188 21.64 -11.53 10.94
C THR A 188 21.29 -12.27 9.65
N VAL A 189 20.73 -11.55 8.68
CA VAL A 189 20.45 -12.01 7.32
C VAL A 189 21.24 -11.11 6.36
N ASN A 190 22.16 -11.69 5.60
CA ASN A 190 22.95 -10.95 4.62
C ASN A 190 22.20 -10.85 3.29
N ILE A 191 22.00 -9.63 2.85
CA ILE A 191 21.34 -9.28 1.60
C ILE A 191 22.44 -8.83 0.64
N LYS A 192 22.84 -9.73 -0.26
CA LYS A 192 23.88 -9.48 -1.25
C LYS A 192 23.58 -8.27 -2.12
N ARG A 193 22.33 -8.17 -2.59
CA ARG A 193 21.88 -7.06 -3.44
C ARG A 193 20.50 -6.57 -3.03
N CYS A 194 20.37 -5.26 -2.86
CA CYS A 194 19.10 -4.60 -2.60
C CYS A 194 18.99 -3.28 -3.36
N GLN A 195 17.80 -2.70 -3.39
CA GLN A 195 17.54 -1.49 -4.15
C GLN A 195 16.60 -0.59 -3.36
N ILE A 196 16.92 0.69 -3.24
CA ILE A 196 15.98 1.66 -2.68
C ILE A 196 14.88 1.91 -3.72
N LYS A 197 13.64 1.59 -3.38
CA LYS A 197 12.48 1.76 -4.27
C LYS A 197 11.69 3.03 -4.01
N ARG A 198 11.76 3.55 -2.79
CA ARG A 198 11.04 4.75 -2.40
C ARG A 198 11.77 5.41 -1.23
N GLN A 199 11.83 6.73 -1.29
CA GLN A 199 12.33 7.60 -0.23
C GLN A 199 11.31 8.72 -0.07
N GLU A 200 10.75 8.88 1.11
CA GLU A 200 9.77 9.94 1.38
C GLU A 200 9.82 10.36 2.84
N ARG A 201 9.46 11.62 3.13
CA ARG A 201 9.17 12.02 4.51
C ARG A 201 7.74 11.64 4.81
N ASN A 202 7.56 10.94 5.92
CA ASN A 202 6.23 10.66 6.44
C ASN A 202 5.55 12.01 6.79
N PRO A 203 4.38 12.33 6.24
CA PRO A 203 3.76 13.64 6.44
C PRO A 203 3.31 13.90 7.89
N ILE A 204 3.12 12.84 8.68
CA ILE A 204 2.68 12.93 10.07
C ILE A 204 3.88 13.00 11.02
N THR A 205 4.83 12.08 10.87
CA THR A 205 5.96 11.97 11.80
C THR A 205 7.18 12.80 11.38
N ASN A 206 7.18 13.33 10.16
CA ASN A 206 8.31 13.99 9.49
C ASN A 206 9.60 13.14 9.47
N LYS A 207 9.50 11.82 9.69
CA LYS A 207 10.62 10.91 9.63
C LYS A 207 10.88 10.49 8.19
N PHE A 208 12.15 10.35 7.83
CA PHE A 208 12.55 9.93 6.48
C PHE A 208 12.47 8.40 6.37
N GLU A 209 11.55 7.93 5.54
CA GLU A 209 11.26 6.53 5.31
C GLU A 209 11.89 6.04 4.00
N CYS A 210 12.53 4.87 4.07
CA CYS A 210 13.10 4.18 2.92
C CYS A 210 12.42 2.82 2.74
N ALA A 211 11.87 2.58 1.55
CA ALA A 211 11.45 1.25 1.13
C ALA A 211 12.58 0.59 0.33
N ILE A 212 13.07 -0.55 0.80
CA ILE A 212 14.15 -1.30 0.18
C ILE A 212 13.62 -2.65 -0.30
N GLU A 213 13.88 -2.96 -1.57
CA GLU A 213 13.59 -4.28 -2.15
C GLU A 213 14.86 -5.14 -2.12
N PHE A 214 14.72 -6.39 -1.66
CA PHE A 214 15.80 -7.37 -1.70
C PHE A 214 15.81 -8.02 -3.08
N LYS A 215 16.93 -7.90 -3.79
CA LYS A 215 17.14 -8.49 -5.12
C LYS A 215 17.82 -9.84 -5.02
N GLU A 216 18.77 -9.95 -4.11
CA GLU A 216 19.47 -11.20 -3.83
C GLU A 216 19.78 -11.29 -2.34
N VAL A 217 19.25 -12.34 -1.71
CA VAL A 217 19.62 -12.75 -0.35
C VAL A 217 20.59 -13.92 -0.51
N SER A 218 21.60 -14.01 0.35
CA SER A 218 22.56 -15.13 0.28
C SER A 218 21.81 -16.47 0.36
N GLU A 219 22.25 -17.51 -0.35
CA GLU A 219 21.57 -18.81 -0.32
C GLU A 219 21.54 -19.41 1.09
N ALA A 220 22.66 -19.25 1.81
CA ALA A 220 22.78 -19.64 3.22
C ALA A 220 21.72 -18.94 4.10
N ASP A 221 21.49 -17.64 3.86
CA ASP A 221 20.54 -16.85 4.67
C ASP A 221 19.10 -16.95 4.18
N ARG A 222 18.84 -17.36 2.93
CA ARG A 222 17.47 -17.37 2.37
C ARG A 222 16.55 -18.31 3.16
N LYS A 223 17.02 -19.51 3.49
CA LYS A 223 16.24 -20.48 4.29
C LYS A 223 16.06 -20.00 5.73
N ASN A 224 17.12 -19.45 6.32
CA ASN A 224 17.08 -18.88 7.67
C ASN A 224 16.06 -17.72 7.74
N PHE A 225 16.12 -16.78 6.80
CA PHE A 225 15.22 -15.65 6.74
C PHE A 225 13.76 -16.08 6.55
N ALA A 226 13.50 -17.05 5.67
CA ALA A 226 12.18 -17.64 5.51
C ALA A 226 11.64 -18.21 6.83
N ASN A 227 12.45 -19.01 7.53
CA ASN A 227 12.06 -19.61 8.80
C ASN A 227 11.77 -18.58 9.88
N LEU A 228 12.64 -17.57 10.04
CA LEU A 228 12.44 -16.47 10.97
C LEU A 228 11.13 -15.71 10.68
N PHE A 229 10.89 -15.39 9.41
CA PHE A 229 9.68 -14.72 8.97
C PHE A 229 8.42 -15.54 9.28
N TYR A 230 8.42 -16.84 8.98
CA TYR A 230 7.28 -17.73 9.26
C TYR A 230 7.01 -17.89 10.77
N MET A 231 8.06 -17.97 11.59
CA MET A 231 7.91 -18.01 13.04
C MET A 231 7.22 -16.74 13.55
N TRP A 232 7.63 -15.57 13.07
CA TRP A 232 6.96 -14.31 13.45
C TRP A 232 5.55 -14.19 12.90
N GLN A 233 5.30 -14.69 11.70
CA GLN A 233 3.96 -14.74 11.15
C GLN A 233 3.02 -15.53 12.08
N ARG A 234 3.47 -16.69 12.56
CA ARG A 234 2.71 -17.50 13.52
C ARG A 234 2.49 -16.77 14.84
N ASP A 235 3.52 -16.13 15.39
CA ASP A 235 3.41 -15.36 16.63
C ASP A 235 2.45 -14.17 16.49
N TYR A 236 2.52 -13.45 15.37
CA TYR A 236 1.61 -12.34 15.05
C TYR A 236 0.15 -12.81 14.94
N LEU A 237 -0.10 -13.90 14.22
CA LEU A 237 -1.43 -14.49 14.08
C LEU A 237 -1.99 -14.98 15.41
N ARG A 238 -1.15 -15.56 16.28
CA ARG A 238 -1.55 -15.96 17.64
C ARG A 238 -1.99 -14.75 18.46
N LYS A 239 -1.18 -13.69 18.53
CA LYS A 239 -1.53 -12.47 19.27
C LYS A 239 -2.83 -11.83 18.76
N ARG A 240 -3.05 -11.83 17.45
CA ARG A 240 -4.28 -11.29 16.84
C ARG A 240 -5.54 -12.06 17.24
N ARG A 241 -5.45 -13.39 17.45
CA ARG A 241 -6.58 -14.18 17.95
C ARG A 241 -6.95 -13.80 19.39
N PHE A 242 -5.96 -13.55 20.24
CA PHE A 242 -6.19 -13.13 21.63
C PHE A 242 -6.72 -11.70 21.77
N MET A 243 -6.45 -10.81 20.81
CA MET A 243 -6.99 -9.44 20.82
C MET A 243 -8.40 -9.31 20.20
N ARG A 244 -8.96 -10.41 19.69
CA ARG A 244 -10.33 -10.48 19.12
C ARG A 244 -11.30 -11.30 19.97
N ALA A 245 -10.84 -11.83 21.10
CA ALA A 245 -11.64 -12.47 22.13
C ALA A 245 -11.85 -11.46 23.27
#